data_AF-A0A378VVJ7-F1
#
_entry.id   AF-A0A378VVJ7-F1
#
_cell.length_a   1.000
_cell.length_b   1.000
_cell.length_c   1.000
_cell.angle_alpha   90.00
_cell.angle_beta   90.00
_cell.angle_gamma   90.00
#
_symmetry.space_group_name_H-M   'P 1'
#
loop_
_entity.id
_entity.type
_entity.pdbx_description
1 polymer ?
#
loop_
_entity_poly.entity_id
_entity_poly.type
_entity_poly.pdbx_seq_one_letter_code
_entity_poly.pdbx_strand_id
1 'polypeptide(L)' 'MGAAKKAKQNPRELAQKVADALAGNAVIESAEVAGPGFINLRLRHEFLAQTFMRL' A
#
# COMPACT_ATOMS: atom_id res chain seq x y z
N MET A 1 0.61 6.09 -11.57
CA MET A 1 1.37 5.80 -12.82
C MET A 1 2.65 6.65 -13.00
N GLY A 2 2.73 7.89 -12.50
CA GLY A 2 3.88 8.78 -12.79
C GLY A 2 5.26 8.24 -12.40
N ALA A 3 5.38 7.54 -11.26
CA ALA A 3 6.64 6.92 -10.84
C ALA A 3 7.11 5.82 -11.80
N ALA A 4 6.22 4.91 -12.21
CA ALA A 4 6.52 3.85 -13.18
C ALA A 4 6.96 4.41 -14.54
N LYS A 5 6.30 5.49 -15.00
CA LYS A 5 6.68 6.18 -16.24
C LYS A 5 8.11 6.75 -16.16
N LYS A 6 8.45 7.41 -15.05
CA LYS A 6 9.81 7.94 -14.82
C LYS A 6 10.85 6.82 -14.72
N ALA A 7 10.50 5.72 -14.06
CA ALA A 7 11.36 4.54 -13.92
C ALA A 7 11.42 3.65 -15.17
N LYS A 8 10.63 3.95 -16.22
CA LYS A 8 10.44 3.10 -17.40
C LYS A 8 10.09 1.65 -17.05
N GLN A 9 9.25 1.47 -16.04
CA GLN A 9 8.81 0.16 -15.54
C GLN A 9 7.34 -0.08 -15.84
N ASN A 10 6.94 -1.36 -15.89
CA ASN A 10 5.54 -1.73 -15.92
C ASN A 10 4.86 -1.23 -14.62
N PRO A 11 3.82 -0.40 -14.71
CA PRO A 11 3.23 0.21 -13.52
C PRO A 11 2.55 -0.78 -12.57
N ARG A 12 2.01 -1.89 -13.09
CA ARG A 12 1.39 -2.92 -12.26
C ARG A 12 2.46 -3.72 -11.49
N GLU A 13 3.57 -4.03 -12.14
CA GLU A 13 4.71 -4.70 -11.48
C GLU A 13 5.35 -3.79 -10.44
N LEU A 14 5.50 -2.49 -10.72
CA LEU A 14 5.99 -1.54 -9.73
C LEU A 14 5.04 -1.45 -8.54
N ALA A 15 3.73 -1.40 -8.77
CA ALA A 15 2.74 -1.41 -7.70
C ALA A 15 2.81 -2.69 -6.86
N GLN A 16 3.03 -3.86 -7.49
CA GLN A 16 3.20 -5.11 -6.76
C GLN A 16 4.42 -5.09 -5.86
N LYS A 17 5.58 -4.62 -6.35
CA LYS A 17 6.79 -4.46 -5.52
C LYS A 17 6.55 -3.58 -4.30
N VAL A 18 5.77 -2.50 -4.47
CA VAL A 18 5.40 -1.62 -3.35
C VAL A 18 4.47 -2.34 -2.38
N ALA A 19 3.44 -3.05 -2.86
CA ALA A 19 2.54 -3.82 -2.02
C ALA A 19 3.29 -4.91 -1.22
N ASP A 20 4.20 -5.64 -1.85
CA ASP A 20 5.02 -6.68 -1.21
C ASP A 20 5.92 -6.08 -0.13
N ALA A 21 6.51 -4.90 -0.38
CA ALA A 21 7.34 -4.20 0.61
C ALA A 21 6.54 -3.70 1.83
N LEU A 22 5.22 -3.61 1.73
CA LEU A 22 4.33 -3.24 2.84
C LEU A 22 3.86 -4.46 3.66
N ALA A 23 4.22 -5.68 3.26
CA ALA A 23 3.89 -6.87 4.03
C ALA A 23 4.46 -6.80 5.45
N GLY A 24 3.64 -7.13 6.46
CA GLY A 24 4.03 -7.09 7.87
C GLY A 24 4.16 -5.69 8.48
N ASN A 25 3.79 -4.63 7.75
CA ASN A 25 3.81 -3.28 8.28
C ASN A 25 2.90 -3.14 9.52
N ALA A 26 3.34 -2.38 10.54
CA ALA A 26 2.63 -2.22 11.81
C ALA A 26 1.33 -1.39 11.71
N VAL A 27 1.15 -0.63 10.62
CA VAL A 27 0.01 0.25 10.38
C VAL A 27 -0.93 -0.34 9.34
N ILE A 28 -0.38 -0.97 8.31
CA ILE A 28 -1.12 -1.49 7.15
C ILE A 28 -1.35 -2.99 7.35
N GLU A 29 -2.63 -3.39 7.32
CA GLU A 29 -3.07 -4.79 7.40
C GLU A 29 -2.86 -5.50 6.06
N SER A 30 -3.33 -4.88 4.98
CA SER A 30 -3.15 -5.38 3.62
C SER A 30 -2.91 -4.25 2.61
N ALA A 31 -2.17 -4.58 1.55
CA ALA A 31 -1.94 -3.75 0.38
C ALA A 31 -2.24 -4.57 -0.88
N GLU A 32 -3.27 -4.20 -1.63
CA GLU A 32 -3.78 -4.96 -2.76
C GLU A 32 -3.70 -4.15 -4.05
N VAL A 33 -3.07 -4.71 -5.09
CA VAL A 33 -2.94 -4.04 -6.39
C VAL A 33 -4.23 -4.17 -7.20
N ALA A 34 -4.79 -3.03 -7.60
CA ALA A 34 -5.96 -2.93 -8.46
C ALA A 34 -5.64 -2.27 -9.80
N GLY A 35 -6.27 -2.76 -10.87
CA GLY A 35 -6.15 -2.18 -12.22
C GLY A 35 -4.70 -2.04 -12.69
N PRO A 36 -4.32 -0.89 -13.30
CA PRO A 36 -2.99 -0.71 -13.87
C PRO A 36 -1.88 -0.43 -12.85
N GLY A 37 -2.18 -0.37 -11.55
CA GLY A 37 -1.18 -0.09 -10.51
C GLY A 37 -1.67 0.84 -9.40
N PHE A 38 -2.97 0.87 -9.12
CA PHE A 38 -3.49 1.41 -7.87
C PHE A 38 -3.21 0.40 -6.75
N ILE A 39 -2.99 0.89 -5.53
CA ILE A 39 -2.82 0.03 -4.35
C ILE A 39 -3.89 0.43 -3.35
N ASN A 40 -4.81 -0.49 -3.08
CA ASN A 40 -5.81 -0.34 -2.02
C ASN A 40 -5.17 -0.75 -0.70
N LEU A 41 -5.26 0.11 0.31
CA LEU A 41 -4.69 -0.14 1.64
C LEU A 41 -5.82 -0.37 2.65
N ARG A 42 -5.67 -1.41 3.48
CA ARG A 42 -6.47 -1.59 4.70
C ARG A 42 -5.60 -1.29 5.91
N LEU A 43 -6.10 -0.47 6.82
CA LEU A 43 -5.39 -0.15 8.07
C LEU A 43 -5.66 -1.23 9.11
N ARG A 44 -4.67 -1.50 9.96
CA ARG A 44 -4.85 -2.40 11.09
C ARG A 44 -5.85 -1.83 12.09
N HIS A 45 -6.71 -2.69 12.60
CA HIS A 45 -7.71 -2.36 13.60
C HIS A 45 -7.06 -1.82 14.87
N GLU A 46 -5.94 -2.40 15.31
CA GLU A 46 -5.19 -1.98 16.49
C GLU A 46 -4.63 -0.57 16.32
N PHE A 47 -4.11 -0.26 15.12
CA PHE A 47 -3.60 1.08 14.81
C PHE A 47 -4.73 2.11 14.84
N LEU A 48 -5.87 1.81 14.23
CA LEU A 48 -7.04 2.68 14.26
C LEU A 48 -7.54 2.92 15.69
N ALA A 49 -7.73 1.86 16.47
CA ALA A 49 -8.19 1.94 17.85
C ALA A 49 -7.25 2.80 18.73
N GLN A 50 -5.93 2.57 18.63
CA GLN A 50 -4.94 3.38 19.35
C GLN A 50 -4.96 4.85 18.93
N THR A 51 -5.19 5.13 17.65
CA THR A 51 -5.25 6.51 17.13
C THR A 51 -6.50 7.24 17.62
N PHE A 52 -7.65 6.57 17.59
CA PHE A 52 -8.91 7.15 18.09
C PHE A 52 -8.90 7.39 19.60
N MET A 53 -8.25 6.54 20.40
CA MET A 53 -8.14 6.73 21.85
C MET A 53 -7.14 7.82 22.27
N ARG A 54 -6.31 8.32 21.35
CA ARG A 54 -5.36 9.43 21.59
C ARG A 54 -5.96 10.81 21.34
N LEU A 55 -7.17 10.87 20.78
CA LEU A 55 -7.95 12.09 20.58
C LEU A 55 -8.88 12.32 21.78
#